data_AF-A0A7K3CUS2-F1
#
_entry.id   AF-A0A7K3CUS2-F1
#
_cell.length_a   1.000
_cell.length_b   1.000
_cell.length_c   1.000
_cell.angle_alpha   90.00
_cell.angle_beta   90.00
_cell.angle_gamma   90.00
#
_symmetry.space_group_name_H-M   'P 1'
#
loop_
_entity.id
_entity.type
_entity.pdbx_description
1 polymer ?
#
loop_
_entity_poly.entity_id
_entity_poly.type
_entity_poly.pdbx_seq_one_letter_code
_entity_poly.pdbx_strand_id
1 'polypeptide(L)'
;MNPMPRRLLLPGAALFAVVAVLVLTGCAGTDGLGHGDSAPSVSVQPRPEAVWPAWAGRTSRAPGAEASTRQPPPQPLRGLKVHAGGLASMDVHAVLRADPRTRPLADRGMIDRPGRAGIRPPMFLDLTGDKKPDMLVAADTESGRSILAVYTERGGKVYPILFTSGRSVSVETIGPDLLVRTPCADGGEQAVRFHWDGARMSTVSDIKNYKRSPHPTGTDDRRPGPSGSPADSPSPWGP
;
A
#
# COMPACT_ATOMS: atom_id res chain seq x y z
N MET A 1 -64.46 -55.65 -8.76
CA MET A 1 -63.93 -54.68 -7.77
C MET A 1 -63.70 -53.36 -8.49
N ASN A 2 -64.14 -52.28 -7.86
CA ASN A 2 -64.77 -51.13 -8.51
C ASN A 2 -63.85 -50.16 -9.28
N PRO A 3 -64.40 -49.45 -10.28
CA PRO A 3 -63.74 -48.38 -11.01
C PRO A 3 -63.77 -47.03 -10.26
N MET A 4 -62.82 -46.15 -10.58
CA MET A 4 -62.83 -44.74 -10.17
C MET A 4 -63.91 -43.93 -10.91
N PRO A 5 -64.44 -42.88 -10.26
CA PRO A 5 -64.87 -41.67 -10.96
C PRO A 5 -64.19 -40.39 -10.44
N ARG A 6 -63.87 -39.50 -11.39
CA ARG A 6 -63.49 -38.09 -11.23
C ARG A 6 -64.69 -37.22 -10.85
N ARG A 7 -64.49 -36.17 -10.02
CA ARG A 7 -65.17 -34.84 -10.05
C ARG A 7 -64.23 -33.82 -9.36
N LEU A 8 -63.52 -32.93 -10.04
CA LEU A 8 -63.86 -31.57 -10.55
C LEU A 8 -64.55 -30.58 -9.57
N LEU A 9 -63.80 -29.48 -9.32
CA LEU A 9 -64.17 -28.05 -9.18
C LEU A 9 -64.68 -27.47 -7.84
N LEU A 10 -63.97 -26.40 -7.40
CA LEU A 10 -64.32 -25.37 -6.40
C LEU A 10 -65.56 -24.54 -6.85
N PRO A 11 -66.36 -23.94 -5.93
CA PRO A 11 -66.14 -22.56 -5.45
C PRO A 11 -66.71 -22.20 -4.05
N GLY A 12 -66.40 -21.00 -3.53
CA GLY A 12 -67.13 -20.30 -2.44
C GLY A 12 -66.29 -20.06 -1.17
N ALA A 13 -65.69 -18.88 -0.95
CA ALA A 13 -66.31 -17.69 -0.32
C ALA A 13 -66.84 -18.00 1.11
N ALA A 14 -66.53 -17.28 2.19
CA ALA A 14 -65.74 -16.10 2.46
C ALA A 14 -65.59 -16.07 4.00
N LEU A 15 -64.43 -15.72 4.55
CA LEU A 15 -64.39 -15.14 5.90
C LEU A 15 -63.38 -14.01 5.91
N PHE A 16 -63.92 -12.80 5.81
CA PHE A 16 -63.26 -11.54 6.09
C PHE A 16 -62.79 -11.51 7.53
N ALA A 17 -61.50 -11.27 7.76
CA ALA A 17 -61.00 -10.70 9.01
C ALA A 17 -59.68 -9.95 8.74
N VAL A 18 -59.85 -8.68 8.34
CA VAL A 18 -59.06 -7.51 8.72
C VAL A 18 -57.71 -7.79 9.40
N VAL A 19 -56.60 -7.54 8.70
CA VAL A 19 -55.38 -7.02 9.33
C VAL A 19 -54.93 -5.82 8.52
N ALA A 20 -55.07 -4.67 9.17
CA ALA A 20 -54.85 -3.36 8.62
C ALA A 20 -53.38 -3.10 8.29
N VAL A 21 -53.22 -2.32 7.23
CA VAL A 21 -52.01 -1.68 6.75
C VAL A 21 -51.33 -0.88 7.86
N LEU A 22 -50.09 -1.25 8.22
CA LEU A 22 -49.14 -0.36 8.89
C LEU A 22 -47.95 -0.17 7.94
N VAL A 23 -48.14 0.70 6.94
CA VAL A 23 -47.03 1.39 6.27
C VAL A 23 -46.52 2.41 7.28
N LEU A 24 -45.56 1.98 8.11
CA LEU A 24 -44.77 2.92 8.90
C LEU A 24 -43.81 3.62 7.94
N THR A 25 -44.12 4.91 7.75
CA THR A 25 -43.25 5.94 7.22
C THR A 25 -41.88 5.87 7.86
N GLY A 26 -40.91 5.25 7.18
CA GLY A 26 -39.50 5.43 7.47
C GLY A 26 -39.06 6.80 6.98
N CYS A 27 -39.39 7.84 7.74
CA CYS A 27 -38.72 9.13 7.60
C CYS A 27 -37.26 8.90 7.96
N ALA A 28 -36.38 8.91 6.96
CA ALA A 28 -34.96 9.12 7.20
C ALA A 28 -34.82 10.54 7.77
N GLY A 29 -34.79 10.65 9.10
CA GLY A 29 -34.38 11.86 9.77
C GLY A 29 -32.95 12.16 9.35
N THR A 30 -32.74 13.30 8.69
CA THR A 30 -31.41 13.84 8.41
C THR A 30 -30.83 14.50 9.66
N ASP A 31 -30.89 13.79 10.79
CA ASP A 31 -30.38 14.27 12.08
C ASP A 31 -29.01 13.60 12.30
N GLY A 32 -28.16 13.74 11.30
CA GLY A 32 -26.80 13.24 11.34
C GLY A 32 -25.98 14.08 12.32
N LEU A 33 -25.58 13.45 13.43
CA LEU A 33 -24.71 13.94 14.51
C LEU A 33 -25.45 14.70 15.63
N GLY A 34 -26.19 13.94 16.45
CA GLY A 34 -26.61 14.42 17.77
C GLY A 34 -25.40 14.90 18.57
N HIS A 35 -25.49 16.11 19.14
CA HIS A 35 -24.50 16.61 20.08
C HIS A 35 -24.47 15.71 21.32
N GLY A 36 -23.47 14.83 21.41
CA GLY A 36 -23.26 13.95 22.56
C GLY A 36 -23.17 12.47 22.22
N ASP A 37 -23.48 12.06 20.99
CA ASP A 37 -23.23 10.68 20.57
C ASP A 37 -21.72 10.45 20.46
N SER A 38 -21.23 9.42 21.13
CA SER A 38 -19.84 9.00 20.99
C SER A 38 -19.59 8.67 19.52
N ALA A 39 -18.63 9.37 18.91
CA ALA A 39 -18.18 9.02 17.57
C ALA A 39 -17.88 7.51 17.53
N PRO A 40 -18.32 6.77 16.49
CA PRO A 40 -17.99 5.36 16.36
C PRO A 40 -16.50 5.18 16.56
N SER A 41 -16.11 4.20 17.37
CA SER A 41 -14.71 3.91 17.62
C SER A 41 -14.03 3.65 16.27
N VAL A 42 -13.11 4.54 15.90
CA VAL A 42 -12.33 4.38 14.67
C VAL A 42 -11.54 3.09 14.78
N SER A 43 -11.81 2.16 13.86
CA SER A 43 -11.05 0.93 13.72
C SER A 43 -9.55 1.28 13.63
N VAL A 44 -8.74 0.59 14.43
CA VAL A 44 -7.28 0.77 14.46
C VAL A 44 -6.75 0.57 13.04
N GLN A 45 -6.24 1.64 12.43
CA GLN A 45 -5.63 1.55 11.11
C GLN A 45 -4.31 0.75 11.23
N PRO A 46 -4.09 -0.27 10.37
CA PRO A 46 -2.84 -1.01 10.36
C PRO A 46 -1.67 -0.06 10.09
N ARG A 47 -0.60 -0.19 10.89
CA ARG A 47 0.59 0.65 10.79
C ARG A 47 1.65 -0.06 9.95
N PRO A 48 2.40 0.66 9.10
CA PRO A 48 3.53 0.08 8.40
C PRO A 48 4.59 -0.52 9.35
N GLU A 49 5.01 -1.75 9.06
CA GLU A 49 6.03 -2.50 9.81
C GLU A 49 7.21 -2.87 8.89
N ALA A 50 8.45 -2.68 9.34
CA ALA A 50 9.63 -2.92 8.50
C ALA A 50 9.88 -4.42 8.29
N VAL A 51 9.98 -4.85 7.03
CA VAL A 51 10.34 -6.23 6.66
C VAL A 51 11.78 -6.55 7.04
N TRP A 52 12.69 -5.58 6.83
CA TRP A 52 14.09 -5.67 7.27
C TRP A 52 14.43 -4.46 8.13
N PRO A 53 14.28 -4.53 9.47
CA PRO A 53 14.52 -3.39 10.35
C PRO A 53 15.90 -2.76 10.20
N ALA A 54 16.94 -3.55 9.95
CA ALA A 54 18.29 -3.02 9.75
C ALA A 54 18.45 -2.16 8.47
N TRP A 55 17.49 -2.23 7.54
CA TRP A 55 17.43 -1.40 6.33
C TRP A 55 16.37 -0.29 6.41
N ALA A 56 15.63 -0.19 7.52
CA ALA A 56 14.70 0.90 7.76
C ALA A 56 15.50 2.18 8.11
N GLY A 57 15.74 3.07 7.14
CA GLY A 57 16.55 4.27 7.35
C GLY A 57 16.16 5.49 6.52
N ARG A 58 15.96 6.63 7.21
CA ARG A 58 15.89 8.05 6.74
C ARG A 58 14.84 8.45 5.71
N THR A 59 13.93 7.57 5.34
CA THR A 59 12.80 7.87 4.48
C THR A 59 11.65 8.51 5.28
N SER A 60 11.12 9.64 4.82
CA SER A 60 9.96 10.30 5.43
C SER A 60 8.69 9.50 5.12
N ARG A 61 7.83 9.32 6.12
CA ARG A 61 6.62 8.48 5.99
C ARG A 61 5.59 9.15 5.09
N ALA A 62 5.64 8.86 3.80
CA ALA A 62 4.62 9.23 2.83
C ALA A 62 3.49 8.18 2.80
N PRO A 63 2.21 8.58 2.80
CA PRO A 63 1.14 7.79 2.21
C PRO A 63 1.37 7.69 0.70
N GLY A 64 0.87 6.63 0.04
CA GLY A 64 0.86 6.54 -1.42
C GLY A 64 -0.53 6.86 -2.00
N ALA A 65 -0.59 7.44 -3.22
CA ALA A 65 -1.80 7.76 -4.00
C ALA A 65 -1.94 6.90 -5.26
N GLU A 66 -3.16 6.70 -5.76
CA GLU A 66 -3.52 5.59 -6.66
C GLU A 66 -2.71 5.51 -7.97
N ALA A 67 -2.21 4.31 -8.33
CA ALA A 67 -1.52 4.09 -9.60
C ALA A 67 -1.78 2.67 -10.12
N SER A 68 -2.26 2.51 -11.36
CA SER A 68 -2.50 1.20 -11.97
C SER A 68 -1.70 1.02 -13.25
N THR A 69 -0.98 -0.09 -13.37
CA THR A 69 -0.41 -0.56 -14.64
C THR A 69 -0.79 -2.02 -14.85
N ARG A 70 -1.42 -2.36 -15.98
CA ARG A 70 -1.72 -3.76 -16.33
C ARG A 70 -0.49 -4.44 -16.93
N GLN A 71 -0.17 -5.62 -16.43
CA GLN A 71 0.87 -6.50 -16.94
C GLN A 71 0.31 -7.92 -17.20
N PRO A 72 0.83 -8.67 -18.18
CA PRO A 72 0.37 -10.02 -18.48
C PRO A 72 0.68 -10.99 -17.32
N PRO A 73 -0.24 -11.90 -16.92
CA PRO A 73 -0.11 -12.78 -15.74
C PRO A 73 1.27 -13.44 -15.59
N PRO A 74 1.81 -13.55 -14.35
CA PRO A 74 3.11 -14.17 -14.15
C PRO A 74 3.08 -15.66 -14.52
N GLN A 75 4.19 -16.13 -15.09
CA GLN A 75 4.39 -17.54 -15.44
C GLN A 75 5.20 -18.25 -14.34
N PRO A 76 4.99 -19.56 -14.13
CA PRO A 76 5.74 -20.30 -13.13
C PRO A 76 7.22 -20.40 -13.52
N LEU A 77 8.10 -20.35 -12.53
CA LEU A 77 9.52 -20.63 -12.70
C LEU A 77 9.72 -22.08 -13.13
N ARG A 78 10.65 -22.30 -14.07
CA ARG A 78 10.97 -23.64 -14.59
C ARG A 78 11.98 -24.33 -13.69
N GLY A 79 11.91 -25.65 -13.62
CA GLY A 79 12.90 -26.48 -12.91
C GLY A 79 12.77 -26.48 -11.39
N LEU A 80 11.76 -25.81 -10.83
CA LEU A 80 11.46 -25.83 -9.39
C LEU A 80 10.16 -26.59 -9.12
N LYS A 81 10.15 -27.33 -8.02
CA LYS A 81 8.94 -27.91 -7.42
C LYS A 81 8.95 -27.60 -5.93
N VAL A 82 7.80 -27.18 -5.42
CA VAL A 82 7.62 -26.93 -3.99
C VAL A 82 7.14 -28.22 -3.32
N HIS A 83 7.78 -28.60 -2.22
CA HIS A 83 7.44 -29.79 -1.44
C HIS A 83 6.65 -29.39 -0.17
N ALA A 84 6.41 -30.35 0.73
CA ALA A 84 5.58 -30.17 1.91
C ALA A 84 6.00 -29.00 2.83
N GLY A 85 7.28 -28.61 2.82
CA GLY A 85 7.79 -27.48 3.60
C GLY A 85 7.52 -26.10 2.98
N GLY A 86 6.85 -26.02 1.84
CA GLY A 86 6.53 -24.75 1.18
C GLY A 86 7.78 -23.99 0.71
N LEU A 87 7.60 -22.70 0.41
CA LEU A 87 8.70 -21.83 -0.03
C LEU A 87 9.78 -21.66 1.04
N ALA A 88 9.42 -21.71 2.33
CA ALA A 88 10.36 -21.58 3.43
C ALA A 88 11.42 -22.69 3.50
N SER A 89 11.15 -23.84 2.87
CA SER A 89 12.08 -24.98 2.80
C SER A 89 12.98 -24.96 1.56
N MET A 90 12.80 -24.00 0.64
CA MET A 90 13.54 -23.96 -0.61
C MET A 90 14.90 -23.27 -0.47
N ASP A 91 15.88 -23.71 -1.25
CA ASP A 91 17.12 -22.96 -1.44
C ASP A 91 16.85 -21.66 -2.21
N VAL A 92 17.04 -20.53 -1.53
CA VAL A 92 16.86 -19.19 -2.10
C VAL A 92 17.75 -18.99 -3.33
N HIS A 93 18.98 -19.50 -3.33
CA HIS A 93 19.88 -19.37 -4.48
C HIS A 93 19.35 -20.13 -5.69
N ALA A 94 18.75 -21.31 -5.49
CA ALA A 94 18.08 -22.06 -6.55
C ALA A 94 16.86 -21.31 -7.10
N VAL A 95 16.06 -20.66 -6.23
CA VAL A 95 14.92 -19.82 -6.64
C VAL A 95 15.40 -18.64 -7.50
N LEU A 96 16.41 -17.90 -7.04
CA LEU A 96 16.98 -16.78 -7.79
C LEU A 96 17.59 -17.23 -9.12
N ARG A 97 18.26 -18.39 -9.16
CA ARG A 97 18.85 -18.92 -10.39
C ARG A 97 17.79 -19.29 -11.44
N ALA A 98 16.58 -19.66 -11.01
CA ALA A 98 15.47 -20.03 -11.88
C ALA A 98 14.68 -18.83 -12.43
N ASP A 99 14.69 -17.66 -11.79
CA ASP A 99 14.07 -16.43 -12.32
C ASP A 99 15.10 -15.62 -13.15
N PRO A 100 14.89 -15.45 -14.47
CA PRO A 100 15.80 -14.69 -15.32
C PRO A 100 16.13 -13.26 -14.82
N ARG A 101 15.19 -12.61 -14.11
CA ARG A 101 15.36 -11.23 -13.63
C ARG A 101 16.22 -11.15 -12.38
N THR A 102 16.32 -12.23 -11.60
CA THR A 102 17.13 -12.30 -10.37
C THR A 102 18.31 -13.26 -10.48
N ARG A 103 18.45 -14.01 -11.58
CA ARG A 103 19.59 -14.88 -11.85
C ARG A 103 20.96 -14.23 -11.64
N PRO A 104 21.21 -12.96 -12.03
CA PRO A 104 22.50 -12.30 -11.75
C PRO A 104 22.82 -12.12 -10.25
N LEU A 105 21.82 -12.32 -9.38
CA LEU A 105 21.96 -12.24 -7.94
C LEU A 105 22.25 -13.60 -7.30
N ALA A 106 22.02 -14.70 -8.03
CA ALA A 106 21.96 -16.05 -7.46
C ALA A 106 23.28 -16.53 -6.83
N ASP A 107 24.42 -15.99 -7.25
CA ASP A 107 25.73 -16.40 -6.73
C ASP A 107 26.31 -15.40 -5.70
N ARG A 108 25.51 -14.42 -5.28
CA ARG A 108 25.91 -13.42 -4.28
C ARG A 108 25.85 -14.00 -2.87
N GLY A 109 26.75 -13.58 -2.00
CA GLY A 109 26.70 -13.95 -0.58
C GLY A 109 25.53 -13.29 0.17
N MET A 110 25.15 -13.90 1.30
CA MET A 110 24.17 -13.33 2.22
C MET A 110 24.76 -12.17 3.03
N ILE A 111 23.92 -11.18 3.35
CA ILE A 111 24.27 -9.99 4.10
C ILE A 111 23.33 -9.82 5.30
N ASP A 112 23.86 -9.41 6.44
CA ASP A 112 23.12 -9.24 7.71
C ASP A 112 22.93 -7.77 8.08
N ARG A 113 23.59 -6.86 7.37
CA ARG A 113 23.50 -5.42 7.55
C ARG A 113 23.72 -4.66 6.24
N PRO A 114 23.22 -3.42 6.14
CA PRO A 114 23.49 -2.55 4.99
C PRO A 114 24.99 -2.25 4.80
N GLY A 115 25.31 -1.69 3.63
CA GLY A 115 26.64 -1.16 3.30
C GLY A 115 27.57 -2.14 2.58
N ARG A 116 27.10 -3.36 2.28
CA ARG A 116 27.78 -4.29 1.38
C ARG A 116 26.80 -4.86 0.37
N ALA A 117 27.30 -5.23 -0.81
CA ALA A 117 26.50 -5.90 -1.80
C ALA A 117 26.24 -7.36 -1.41
N GLY A 118 25.05 -7.86 -1.71
CA GLY A 118 24.64 -9.23 -1.45
C GLY A 118 23.16 -9.37 -1.13
N ILE A 119 22.72 -10.59 -0.81
CA ILE A 119 21.31 -10.95 -0.60
C ILE A 119 20.97 -10.74 0.88
N ARG A 120 19.91 -9.99 1.18
CA ARG A 120 19.38 -9.85 2.55
C ARG A 120 18.78 -11.18 3.01
N PRO A 121 18.62 -11.44 4.32
CA PRO A 121 17.99 -12.66 4.78
C PRO A 121 16.59 -12.79 4.17
N PRO A 122 16.21 -13.94 3.60
CA PRO A 122 14.89 -14.12 3.00
C PRO A 122 13.80 -13.94 4.06
N MET A 123 12.71 -13.29 3.69
CA MET A 123 11.56 -13.10 4.57
C MET A 123 10.35 -13.85 4.03
N PHE A 124 9.52 -14.34 4.95
CA PHE A 124 8.41 -15.24 4.67
C PHE A 124 7.14 -14.66 5.27
N LEU A 125 6.23 -14.16 4.43
CA LEU A 125 5.03 -13.41 4.85
C LEU A 125 3.83 -13.84 4.02
N ASP A 126 2.64 -13.94 4.62
CA ASP A 126 1.40 -14.17 3.86
C ASP A 126 0.90 -12.85 3.26
N LEU A 127 1.23 -12.62 1.99
CA LEU A 127 0.81 -11.42 1.24
C LEU A 127 -0.40 -11.72 0.35
N THR A 128 -0.63 -12.99 0.00
CA THR A 128 -1.75 -13.41 -0.85
C THR A 128 -3.04 -13.71 -0.08
N GLY A 129 -2.95 -13.85 1.24
CA GLY A 129 -4.08 -14.15 2.12
C GLY A 129 -4.47 -15.62 2.17
N ASP A 130 -3.62 -16.52 1.66
CA ASP A 130 -3.88 -17.96 1.57
C ASP A 130 -3.37 -18.75 2.79
N LYS A 131 -2.85 -18.05 3.80
CA LYS A 131 -2.23 -18.60 5.03
C LYS A 131 -0.94 -19.36 4.79
N LYS A 132 -0.35 -19.27 3.60
CA LYS A 132 0.98 -19.78 3.30
C LYS A 132 1.95 -18.61 3.13
N PRO A 133 3.19 -18.76 3.59
CA PRO A 133 4.17 -17.69 3.42
C PRO A 133 4.64 -17.58 1.96
N ASP A 134 4.54 -16.37 1.42
CA ASP A 134 5.26 -15.91 0.23
C ASP A 134 6.73 -15.62 0.58
N MET A 135 7.64 -15.84 -0.37
CA MET A 135 9.08 -15.57 -0.20
C MET A 135 9.43 -14.19 -0.74
N LEU A 136 9.98 -13.33 0.12
CA LEU A 136 10.54 -12.04 -0.24
C LEU A 136 12.07 -12.13 -0.23
N VAL A 137 12.68 -11.71 -1.32
CA VAL A 137 14.14 -11.63 -1.44
C VAL A 137 14.53 -10.24 -1.90
N ALA A 138 15.37 -9.58 -1.10
CA ALA A 138 16.00 -8.33 -1.49
C ALA A 138 17.52 -8.52 -1.63
N ALA A 139 18.12 -7.81 -2.57
CA ALA A 139 19.57 -7.82 -2.75
C ALA A 139 20.08 -6.41 -3.01
N ASP A 140 21.21 -6.08 -2.37
CA ASP A 140 21.92 -4.83 -2.57
C ASP A 140 23.08 -5.07 -3.56
N THR A 141 23.29 -4.13 -4.47
CA THR A 141 24.34 -4.20 -5.51
C THR A 141 25.44 -3.18 -5.24
N GLU A 142 26.60 -3.36 -5.85
CA GLU A 142 27.73 -2.42 -5.76
C GLU A 142 27.37 -1.01 -6.24
N SER A 143 26.39 -0.91 -7.16
CA SER A 143 25.91 0.36 -7.70
C SER A 143 25.08 1.19 -6.69
N GLY A 144 24.83 0.67 -5.49
CA GLY A 144 23.91 1.27 -4.52
C GLY A 144 22.43 1.08 -4.87
N ARG A 145 22.13 0.26 -5.89
CA ARG A 145 20.77 -0.19 -6.19
C ARG A 145 20.42 -1.41 -5.37
N SER A 146 19.16 -1.48 -4.97
CA SER A 146 18.55 -2.65 -4.35
C SER A 146 17.45 -3.19 -5.26
N ILE A 147 17.33 -4.51 -5.31
CA ILE A 147 16.26 -5.22 -6.00
C ILE A 147 15.37 -5.87 -4.93
N LEU A 148 14.06 -5.91 -5.17
CA LEU A 148 13.09 -6.69 -4.42
C LEU A 148 12.37 -7.63 -5.39
N ALA A 149 12.37 -8.92 -5.07
CA ALA A 149 11.57 -9.93 -5.73
C ALA A 149 10.68 -10.64 -4.71
N VAL A 150 9.45 -10.96 -5.12
CA VAL A 150 8.49 -11.70 -4.30
C VAL A 150 7.98 -12.89 -5.08
N TYR A 151 7.91 -14.04 -4.43
CA TYR A 151 7.47 -15.31 -5.01
C TYR A 151 6.36 -15.93 -4.18
N THR A 152 5.39 -16.53 -4.85
CA THR A 152 4.30 -17.30 -4.22
C THR A 152 4.28 -18.74 -4.73
N GLU A 153 3.74 -19.66 -3.94
CA GLU A 153 3.50 -21.05 -4.32
C GLU A 153 2.06 -21.23 -4.78
N ARG A 154 1.86 -21.77 -5.97
CA ARG A 154 0.55 -22.19 -6.45
C ARG A 154 0.63 -23.54 -7.15
N GLY A 155 -0.06 -24.55 -6.60
CA GLY A 155 -0.12 -25.89 -7.19
C GLY A 155 1.24 -26.56 -7.31
N GLY A 156 2.11 -26.41 -6.31
CA GLY A 156 3.47 -26.95 -6.25
C GLY A 156 4.49 -26.21 -7.13
N LYS A 157 4.11 -25.06 -7.70
CA LYS A 157 4.96 -24.26 -8.59
C LYS A 157 5.23 -22.88 -7.98
N VAL A 158 6.42 -22.35 -8.27
CA VAL A 158 6.83 -21.01 -7.82
C VAL A 158 6.47 -19.97 -8.87
N TYR A 159 5.77 -18.92 -8.48
CA TYR A 159 5.41 -17.80 -9.35
C TYR A 159 6.06 -16.52 -8.85
N PRO A 160 6.78 -15.76 -9.69
CA PRO A 160 7.24 -14.45 -9.31
C PRO A 160 6.09 -13.44 -9.42
N ILE A 161 5.70 -12.85 -8.30
CA ILE A 161 4.55 -11.97 -8.19
C ILE A 161 4.91 -10.49 -7.99
N LEU A 162 6.18 -10.18 -7.70
CA LEU A 162 6.72 -8.83 -7.73
C LEU A 162 8.17 -8.86 -8.20
N PHE A 163 8.57 -7.85 -8.97
CA PHE A 163 9.96 -7.48 -9.17
C PHE A 163 10.04 -5.97 -9.29
N THR A 164 10.80 -5.34 -8.40
CA THR A 164 11.06 -3.90 -8.44
C THR A 164 12.51 -3.61 -8.05
N SER A 165 12.98 -2.42 -8.37
CA SER A 165 14.34 -2.00 -8.05
C SER A 165 14.40 -0.49 -7.84
N GLY A 166 15.25 -0.07 -6.91
CA GLY A 166 15.40 1.33 -6.53
C GLY A 166 16.79 1.60 -5.99
N ARG A 167 17.10 2.86 -5.70
CA ARG A 167 18.31 3.21 -4.94
C ARG A 167 18.03 2.91 -3.47
N SER A 168 18.79 2.04 -2.81
CA SER A 168 18.65 1.76 -1.37
C SER A 168 17.20 1.51 -0.90
N VAL A 169 16.59 0.42 -1.35
CA VAL A 169 15.18 0.12 -1.06
C VAL A 169 14.95 -0.25 0.42
N SER A 170 13.97 0.40 1.06
CA SER A 170 13.34 -0.03 2.31
C SER A 170 11.98 -0.67 2.01
N VAL A 171 11.64 -1.73 2.74
CA VAL A 171 10.39 -2.48 2.53
C VAL A 171 9.65 -2.58 3.86
N GLU A 172 8.38 -2.21 3.83
CA GLU A 172 7.44 -2.27 4.95
C GLU A 172 6.20 -3.08 4.54
N THR A 173 5.42 -3.57 5.50
CA THR A 173 4.12 -4.20 5.30
C THR A 173 3.00 -3.37 5.92
N ILE A 174 1.83 -3.32 5.30
CA ILE A 174 0.60 -2.77 5.87
C ILE A 174 -0.49 -3.84 5.74
N GLY A 175 -0.60 -4.71 6.75
CA GLY A 175 -1.36 -5.95 6.58
C GLY A 175 -0.74 -6.79 5.45
N PRO A 176 -1.51 -7.23 4.44
CA PRO A 176 -0.99 -8.01 3.30
C PRO A 176 -0.28 -7.16 2.23
N ASP A 177 -0.30 -5.83 2.37
CA ASP A 177 0.26 -4.93 1.37
C ASP A 177 1.75 -4.71 1.61
N LEU A 178 2.50 -4.52 0.54
CA LEU A 178 3.90 -4.10 0.60
C LEU A 178 4.02 -2.61 0.34
N LEU A 179 4.79 -1.91 1.16
CA LEU A 179 5.18 -0.53 0.94
C LEU A 179 6.69 -0.46 0.69
N VAL A 180 7.07 -0.02 -0.50
CA VAL A 180 8.46 0.08 -0.93
C VAL A 180 8.87 1.55 -0.96
N ARG A 181 9.89 1.91 -0.18
CA ARG A 181 10.41 3.27 -0.09
C ARG A 181 11.79 3.38 -0.74
N THR A 182 11.96 4.40 -1.56
CA THR A 182 13.19 4.66 -2.32
C THR A 182 13.56 6.15 -2.25
N PRO A 183 14.76 6.52 -1.77
CA PRO A 183 15.24 7.89 -1.87
C PRO A 183 15.35 8.39 -3.32
N CYS A 184 14.92 9.62 -3.56
CA CYS A 184 15.06 10.31 -4.83
C CYS A 184 16.35 11.14 -4.88
N ALA A 185 16.83 11.46 -6.09
CA ALA A 185 18.08 12.23 -6.27
C ALA A 185 17.99 13.67 -5.73
N ASP A 186 16.79 14.25 -5.76
CA ASP A 186 16.43 15.57 -5.24
C ASP A 186 16.33 15.61 -3.68
N GLY A 187 16.74 14.55 -3.01
CA GLY A 187 16.63 14.41 -1.56
C GLY A 187 15.21 14.16 -1.05
N GLY A 188 14.26 13.97 -1.98
CA GLY A 188 12.92 13.49 -1.74
C GLY A 188 12.84 11.96 -1.61
N GLU A 189 11.64 11.42 -1.71
CA GLU A 189 11.36 10.00 -1.58
C GLU A 189 10.21 9.57 -2.48
N GLN A 190 10.33 8.37 -3.04
CA GLN A 190 9.23 7.65 -3.67
C GLN A 190 8.75 6.53 -2.76
N ALA A 191 7.43 6.44 -2.56
CA ALA A 191 6.77 5.40 -1.79
C ALA A 191 5.71 4.71 -2.66
N VAL A 192 5.91 3.41 -2.92
CA VAL A 192 5.04 2.61 -3.77
C VAL A 192 4.37 1.52 -2.94
N ARG A 193 3.04 1.53 -2.88
CA ARG A 193 2.25 0.48 -2.23
C ARG A 193 1.80 -0.56 -3.26
N PHE A 194 2.02 -1.82 -2.95
CA PHE A 194 1.58 -2.96 -3.73
C PHE A 194 0.57 -3.79 -2.95
N HIS A 195 -0.46 -4.26 -3.63
CA HIS A 195 -1.48 -5.17 -3.10
C HIS A 195 -1.63 -6.38 -4.02
N TRP A 196 -2.00 -7.50 -3.45
CA TRP A 196 -2.31 -8.71 -4.20
C TRP A 196 -3.60 -8.55 -5.03
N ASP A 197 -3.51 -8.66 -6.36
CA ASP A 197 -4.68 -8.54 -7.25
C ASP A 197 -5.29 -9.89 -7.66
N GLY A 198 -4.89 -10.98 -7.00
CA GLY A 198 -5.24 -12.35 -7.39
C GLY A 198 -4.26 -13.01 -8.37
N ALA A 199 -3.38 -12.23 -9.00
CA ALA A 199 -2.36 -12.73 -9.92
C ALA A 199 -0.93 -12.31 -9.55
N ARG A 200 -0.74 -11.05 -9.14
CA ARG A 200 0.54 -10.43 -8.77
C ARG A 200 0.37 -9.39 -7.65
N MET A 201 1.48 -8.90 -7.14
CA MET A 201 1.52 -7.66 -6.35
C MET A 201 1.45 -6.47 -7.31
N SER A 202 0.26 -5.89 -7.45
CA SER A 202 0.00 -4.75 -8.33
C SER A 202 0.13 -3.45 -7.57
N THR A 203 0.65 -2.42 -8.23
CA THR A 203 0.68 -1.08 -7.66
C THR A 203 -0.75 -0.68 -7.33
N VAL A 204 -0.97 -0.31 -6.07
CA VAL A 204 -2.17 0.41 -5.64
C VAL A 204 -1.83 1.87 -5.59
N SER A 205 -0.61 2.24 -5.20
CA SER A 205 -0.27 3.64 -5.08
C SER A 205 1.22 3.96 -5.27
N ASP A 206 1.54 5.15 -5.79
CA ASP A 206 2.89 5.62 -6.09
C ASP A 206 2.99 7.14 -5.84
N ILE A 207 3.62 7.55 -4.74
CA ILE A 207 3.87 8.97 -4.42
C ILE A 207 5.34 9.27 -4.47
N LYS A 208 5.68 10.40 -5.09
CA LYS A 208 6.99 11.03 -5.00
C LYS A 208 6.89 12.36 -4.26
N ASN A 209 7.55 12.45 -3.10
CA ASN A 209 7.73 13.70 -2.37
C ASN A 209 9.06 14.33 -2.74
N TYR A 210 9.06 15.63 -2.97
CA TYR A 210 10.27 16.41 -3.18
C TYR A 210 10.63 17.13 -1.87
N LYS A 211 11.92 17.23 -1.53
CA LYS A 211 12.32 18.18 -0.50
C LYS A 211 11.94 19.58 -0.98
N ARG A 212 11.10 20.28 -0.23
CA ARG A 212 10.87 21.70 -0.45
C ARG A 212 12.23 22.39 -0.28
N SER A 213 12.77 22.97 -1.35
CA SER A 213 13.91 23.90 -1.23
C SER A 213 13.54 24.93 -0.16
N PRO A 214 14.47 25.32 0.74
CA PRO A 214 14.21 26.49 1.58
C PRO A 214 13.78 27.60 0.63
N HIS A 215 12.57 28.13 0.81
CA HIS A 215 12.21 29.38 0.15
C HIS A 215 13.35 30.36 0.49
N PRO A 216 13.91 31.09 -0.48
CA PRO A 216 14.71 32.24 -0.11
C PRO A 216 13.78 33.14 0.72
N THR A 217 13.98 33.15 2.03
CA THR A 217 13.47 34.21 2.90
C THR A 217 14.17 35.48 2.48
N GLY A 218 13.55 36.17 1.54
CA GLY A 218 13.82 37.54 1.12
C GLY A 218 12.53 37.98 0.45
N THR A 219 11.76 38.89 1.00
CA THR A 219 12.16 40.19 1.52
C THR A 219 11.56 40.48 2.88
N ASP A 220 12.44 40.97 3.75
CA ASP A 220 12.13 41.78 4.91
C ASP A 220 11.12 42.89 4.57
N ASP A 221 10.31 43.19 5.57
CA ASP A 221 9.35 44.27 5.62
C ASP A 221 9.96 45.61 5.16
N ARG A 222 9.42 46.18 4.08
CA ARG A 222 9.36 47.65 3.97
C ARG A 222 7.97 48.09 3.56
N ARG A 223 7.07 48.06 4.54
CA ARG A 223 5.85 48.85 4.58
C ARG A 223 6.19 50.34 4.29
N PRO A 224 5.61 51.00 3.28
CA PRO A 224 5.65 52.45 3.20
C PRO A 224 4.83 53.00 4.39
N GLY A 225 5.50 53.68 5.31
CA GLY A 225 4.83 54.38 6.41
C GLY A 225 3.94 55.51 5.85
N PRO A 226 2.75 55.75 6.45
CA PRO A 226 1.87 56.81 6.00
C PRO A 226 2.45 58.19 6.31
N SER A 227 2.23 59.11 5.38
CA SER A 227 2.54 60.54 5.43
C SER A 227 2.11 61.19 6.75
N GLY A 228 3.02 61.92 7.37
CA GLY A 228 2.74 62.83 8.48
C GLY A 228 3.76 63.96 8.49
N SER A 229 3.39 65.10 7.89
CA SER A 229 4.09 66.37 8.04
C SER A 229 4.05 66.84 9.49
N PRO A 230 5.04 67.65 9.90
CA PRO A 230 4.68 68.95 10.47
C PRO A 230 5.44 70.10 9.80
N ALA A 231 4.70 71.17 9.55
CA ALA A 231 5.25 72.50 9.31
C ALA A 231 5.78 73.07 10.64
N ASP A 232 6.93 73.74 10.63
CA ASP A 232 6.97 75.18 10.94
C ASP A 232 8.37 75.81 10.69
N SER A 233 8.34 76.77 9.76
CA SER A 233 8.86 78.16 9.79
C SER A 233 10.31 78.53 10.22
N PRO A 234 10.90 79.60 9.64
CA PRO A 234 12.34 79.88 9.69
C PRO A 234 12.79 80.95 10.72
N SER A 235 14.07 80.82 11.13
CA SER A 235 15.10 81.80 11.55
C SER A 235 14.80 82.99 12.48
N PRO A 236 15.78 83.34 13.34
CA PRO A 236 16.28 84.72 13.31
C PRO A 236 17.81 84.88 13.51
N TRP A 237 18.39 85.72 12.65
CA TRP A 237 19.57 86.58 12.86
C TRP A 237 19.19 87.90 12.16
N GLY A 238 19.32 89.13 12.67
CA GLY A 238 19.74 89.78 13.93
C GLY A 238 19.33 91.26 13.79
N PRO A 239 19.91 92.27 14.48
CA PRO A 239 20.72 92.30 15.70
C PRO A 239 19.90 92.46 17.00
#